data_AF-A0A8T4JEH9-F1
#
_entry.id   AF-A0A8T4JEH9-F1
#
_cell.length_a   1.000
_cell.length_b   1.000
_cell.length_c   1.000
_cell.angle_alpha   90.00
_cell.angle_beta   90.00
_cell.angle_gamma   90.00
#
_symmetry.space_group_name_H-M   'P 1'
#
loop_
_entity.id
_entity.type
_entity.pdbx_description
1 polymer ?
#
loop_
_entity_poly.entity_id
_entity_poly.type
_entity_poly.pdbx_seq_one_letter_code
_entity_poly.pdbx_strand_id
1 'polypeptide(L)' 'MECESQFDAKLRKNGNSYIITVPKETVEKLKLKLKGIIEIGLRRPLNK' A
#
# COMPACT_ATOMS: atom_id res chain seq x y z
N MET A 1 -0.22 2.55 -19.81
CA MET A 1 0.36 1.32 -19.23
C MET A 1 0.33 1.51 -17.71
N GLU A 2 -0.80 1.18 -17.07
CA GLU A 2 -0.93 1.28 -15.61
C GLU A 2 -0.18 0.08 -15.00
N CYS A 3 0.89 0.36 -14.26
CA CYS A 3 1.63 -0.66 -13.53
C CYS A 3 0.86 -0.94 -12.24
N GLU A 4 -0.16 -1.80 -12.31
CA GLU A 4 -0.86 -2.27 -11.12
C GLU A 4 0.03 -3.28 -10.38
N SER A 5 0.92 -2.78 -9.53
CA SER A 5 1.64 -3.63 -8.58
C SER A 5 0.69 -4.02 -7.46
N GLN A 6 0.01 -5.15 -7.62
CA GLN A 6 -0.81 -5.76 -6.57
C GLN A 6 0.06 -6.67 -5.70
N PHE A 7 -0.13 -6.62 -4.38
CA PHE A 7 0.55 -7.53 -3.44
C PHE A 7 -0.39 -7.88 -2.29
N ASP A 8 -0.24 -9.09 -1.76
CA ASP A 8 -0.95 -9.51 -0.56
C ASP A 8 -0.45 -8.73 0.66
N ALA A 9 -1.33 -7.86 1.18
CA ALA A 9 -1.02 -7.02 2.33
C ALA A 9 -1.54 -7.65 3.62
N LYS A 10 -0.67 -7.75 4.64
CA LYS A 10 -1.10 -8.09 6.01
C LYS A 10 -1.41 -6.81 6.77
N LEU A 11 -2.67 -6.66 7.18
CA LEU A 11 -3.14 -5.56 8.03
C LEU A 11 -3.04 -5.96 9.51
N ARG A 12 -2.43 -5.12 10.35
CA ARG A 12 -2.38 -5.31 11.81
C ARG A 12 -2.89 -4.05 12.50
N LYS A 13 -3.70 -4.21 13.56
CA LYS A 13 -4.13 -3.09 14.40
C LYS A 13 -3.09 -2.84 15.49
N ASN A 14 -2.71 -1.57 15.69
CA ASN A 14 -1.84 -1.14 16.78
C ASN A 14 -2.45 0.11 17.45
N GLY A 15 -3.14 -0.09 18.58
CA GLY A 15 -3.91 0.96 19.24
C GLY A 15 -4.99 1.54 18.31
N ASN A 16 -4.91 2.85 18.07
CA ASN A 16 -5.81 3.59 17.17
C ASN A 16 -5.29 3.67 15.72
N SER A 17 -4.27 2.90 15.37
CA SER A 17 -3.65 2.91 14.05
C SER A 17 -3.68 1.53 13.40
N TYR A 18 -3.55 1.51 12.08
CA TYR A 18 -3.36 0.30 11.30
C TYR A 18 -1.96 0.29 10.69
N ILE A 19 -1.30 -0.86 10.74
CA ILE A 19 0.01 -1.12 10.16
C ILE A 19 -0.19 -2.06 8.98
N ILE A 20 0.33 -1.66 7.82
CA ILE A 20 0.38 -2.48 6.61
C ILE A 20 1.85 -2.78 6.35
N THR A 21 2.18 -4.05 6.19
CA THR A 21 3.52 -4.45 5.74
C THR A 21 3.55 -4.46 4.22
N VAL A 22 4.41 -3.62 3.66
CA VAL A 22 4.67 -3.56 2.22
C VAL A 22 5.93 -4.39 1.92
N PRO A 23 5.88 -5.34 0.97
CA PRO A 23 7.06 -6.10 0.55
C PRO A 23 8.20 -5.20 0.09
N LYS A 24 9.44 -5.59 0.39
CA LYS A 24 10.64 -4.81 0.05
C LYS A 24 10.73 -4.52 -1.45
N GLU A 25 10.41 -5.51 -2.28
CA GLU A 25 10.38 -5.38 -3.74
C GLU A 25 9.43 -4.27 -4.23
N THR A 26 8.28 -4.11 -3.57
CA THR A 26 7.30 -3.06 -3.90
C THR A 26 7.83 -1.68 -3.50
N VAL A 27 8.48 -1.58 -2.33
CA VAL A 27 9.14 -0.35 -1.86
C VAL A 27 10.23 0.08 -2.85
N GLU A 28 11.04 -0.86 -3.33
CA GLU A 28 12.11 -0.61 -4.29
C GLU A 28 11.58 -0.21 -5.68
N LYS A 29 10.59 -0.94 -6.21
CA LYS A 29 9.94 -0.62 -7.50
C LYS A 29 9.33 0.78 -7.49
N LEU A 30 8.65 1.14 -6.40
CA LEU A 30 7.99 2.45 -6.24
C LEU A 30 8.92 3.54 -5.71
N LYS A 31 10.20 3.22 -5.43
CA LYS A 31 11.20 4.14 -4.86
C LYS A 31 10.68 4.88 -3.61
N LEU A 32 9.90 4.18 -2.78
CA LEU A 32 9.31 4.76 -1.58
C LEU A 32 10.41 5.05 -0.54
N LYS A 33 10.38 6.26 0.03
CA LYS A 33 11.30 6.64 1.11
C LYS A 33 10.78 6.15 2.45
N LEU A 34 11.67 5.60 3.29
CA LEU A 34 11.36 5.12 4.64
C LEU A 34 10.81 6.20 5.59
N LYS A 35 10.99 7.47 5.25
CA LYS A 35 10.42 8.63 5.95
C LYS A 35 9.77 9.53 4.91
N GLY A 36 8.44 9.55 4.87
CA GLY A 36 7.66 10.33 3.92
C GLY A 36 6.16 10.17 4.14
N ILE A 37 5.38 11.04 3.50
CA ILE A 37 3.93 10.93 3.41
C ILE A 37 3.62 10.15 2.13
N ILE A 38 2.74 9.16 2.22
CA ILE A 38 2.26 8.37 1.08
C ILE A 38 0.76 8.62 0.97
N GLU A 39 0.30 9.06 -0.20
CA GLU A 39 -1.12 9.16 -0.49
C GLU A 39 -1.64 7.79 -0.94
N ILE A 40 -2.74 7.34 -0.34
CA ILE A 40 -3.36 6.05 -0.63
C ILE A 40 -4.72 6.30 -1.28
N GLY A 41 -4.85 5.96 -2.56
CA GLY A 41 -6.12 5.99 -3.27
C GLY A 41 -6.94 4.73 -3.01
N LEU A 42 -8.13 4.87 -2.42
CA LEU A 42 -9.07 3.78 -2.27
C LEU A 42 -10.03 3.76 -3.46
N ARG A 43 -9.82 2.86 -4.42
CA ARG A 43 -10.80 2.59 -5.49
C ARG A 43 -11.86 1.62 -4.95
N ARG A 44 -13.12 2.06 -4.88
CA ARG A 44 -14.24 1.13 -4.65
C ARG A 44 -14.49 0.34 -5.93
N PRO A 45 -14.77 -0.97 -5.86
CA PRO A 45 -15.24 -1.70 -7.03
C PRO A 45 -16.56 -1.07 -7.49
N LEU A 46 -16.65 -0.73 -8.78
CA LEU A 46 -17.90 -0.35 -9.42
C LEU A 46 -18.76 -1.61 -9.45
N ASN A 47 -19.71 -1.72 -8.51
CA ASN A 47 -20.77 -2.71 -8.61
C ASN A 47 -21.51 -2.46 -9.93
N LYS A 48 -21.55 -3.51 -10.76
CA LYS A 48 -22.23 -3.56 -12.06
C LYS A 48 -23.72 -3.79 -11.88
#